data_AF-A0A0D8BJ69-F1
#
_entry.id   AF-A0A0D8BJ69-F1
#
_cell.length_a   1.000
_cell.length_b   1.000
_cell.length_c   1.000
_cell.angle_alpha   90.00
_cell.angle_beta   90.00
_cell.angle_gamma   90.00
#
_symmetry.space_group_name_H-M   'P 1'
#
loop_
_entity.id
_entity.type
_entity.pdbx_description
1 polymer ?
#
loop_
_entity_poly.entity_id
_entity_poly.type
_entity_poly.pdbx_seq_one_letter_code
_entity_poly.pdbx_strand_id
1 'polypeptide(L)'
;MQDSDESTSPEPVDDPGGAPVEGGDHRAAGTGGGRRRAVVGGLAGAIVIGAGVAVGLLVSGGSDHATTVRPAPSTAGSSSGRSGGGTVGSPAPSVTLDPADARLLASLRPFAVTDCRAASRDGDGVAAALTCAPGVATEAPAPARLSVLRYRDAAALRGDVARRSAELTDAGDCARGQTSVERWAHSARRRGTFLCSAAAGRFAVFWTVDDELIGFATEDPDAGRLLAWWREYDPI
;
A
#
# COMPACT_ATOMS: atom_id res chain seq x y z
N MET A 1 -42.73 11.17 -38.82
CA MET A 1 -42.79 11.99 -40.06
C MET A 1 -43.29 13.37 -39.65
N GLN A 2 -42.44 14.37 -39.87
CA GLN A 2 -42.63 15.83 -39.68
C GLN A 2 -42.12 16.41 -38.34
N ASP A 3 -40.85 16.78 -38.46
CA ASP A 3 -39.99 17.81 -37.85
C ASP A 3 -40.66 19.03 -37.21
N SER A 4 -40.02 19.55 -36.15
CA SER A 4 -39.57 20.95 -36.05
C SER A 4 -38.64 21.10 -34.83
N ASP A 5 -37.34 21.11 -35.12
CA ASP A 5 -36.26 21.60 -34.25
C ASP A 5 -36.36 23.12 -34.07
N GLU A 6 -36.23 23.61 -32.83
CA GLU A 6 -36.13 25.04 -32.52
C GLU A 6 -34.74 25.37 -31.94
N SER A 7 -33.99 26.13 -32.75
CA SER A 7 -32.88 27.05 -32.50
C SER A 7 -32.39 27.27 -31.06
N THR A 8 -31.06 27.19 -30.86
CA THR A 8 -30.19 28.39 -30.81
C THR A 8 -28.72 27.99 -30.59
N SER A 9 -27.92 28.18 -31.63
CA SER A 9 -26.45 28.30 -31.58
C SER A 9 -26.06 29.73 -31.22
N PRO A 10 -25.03 29.93 -30.39
CA PRO A 10 -24.17 31.11 -30.48
C PRO A 10 -22.90 30.82 -31.28
N GLU A 11 -22.48 31.86 -31.99
CA GLU A 11 -21.54 31.95 -33.11
C GLU A 11 -20.05 31.81 -32.74
N PRO A 12 -19.16 31.59 -33.73
CA PRO A 12 -17.72 31.53 -33.54
C PRO A 12 -17.10 32.93 -33.46
N VAL A 13 -16.07 33.08 -32.62
CA VAL A 13 -15.25 34.29 -32.56
C VAL A 13 -14.13 34.18 -33.59
N ASP A 14 -14.29 34.87 -34.71
CA ASP A 14 -13.23 35.22 -35.65
C ASP A 14 -12.44 36.43 -35.11
N ASP A 15 -11.11 36.28 -35.01
CA ASP A 15 -10.16 37.39 -34.79
C ASP A 15 -9.37 37.63 -36.10
N PRO A 16 -9.34 38.86 -36.66
CA PRO A 16 -8.77 39.13 -37.98
C PRO A 16 -7.34 39.70 -37.97
N GLY A 17 -6.47 39.10 -38.82
CA GLY A 17 -5.43 39.76 -39.62
C GLY A 17 -4.17 40.29 -38.90
N GLY A 18 -2.98 39.72 -39.13
CA GLY A 18 -2.08 40.02 -40.26
C GLY A 18 -0.93 40.94 -39.77
N ALA A 19 0.36 40.85 -40.14
CA ALA A 19 1.06 40.32 -41.31
C ALA A 19 2.58 40.12 -41.00
N PRO A 20 3.39 39.56 -41.94
CA PRO A 20 4.79 39.12 -41.73
C PRO A 20 5.83 40.00 -42.44
N VAL A 21 7.08 40.11 -41.94
CA VAL A 21 8.27 40.42 -42.79
C VAL A 21 9.62 40.07 -42.11
N GLU A 22 10.54 39.51 -42.92
CA GLU A 22 12.03 39.62 -42.94
C GLU A 22 12.86 39.34 -41.66
N GLY A 23 13.94 38.56 -41.67
CA GLY A 23 14.95 38.38 -42.71
C GLY A 23 16.29 38.93 -42.19
N GLY A 24 17.22 38.06 -41.78
CA GLY A 24 18.51 38.49 -41.24
C GLY A 24 19.48 37.35 -40.93
N ASP A 25 20.23 36.94 -41.95
CA ASP A 25 21.37 36.03 -41.89
C ASP A 25 22.48 36.52 -40.94
N HIS A 26 22.92 35.66 -40.00
CA HIS A 26 24.30 35.67 -39.53
C HIS A 26 24.87 34.24 -39.56
N ARG A 27 25.57 33.95 -40.68
CA ARG A 27 26.55 32.86 -40.76
C ARG A 27 27.79 33.26 -39.96
N ALA A 28 28.16 32.42 -39.00
CA ALA A 28 29.56 32.24 -38.61
C ALA A 28 29.81 30.74 -38.40
N ALA A 29 30.85 30.27 -39.07
CA ALA A 29 31.18 28.88 -39.29
C ALA A 29 31.77 28.22 -38.04
N GLY A 30 31.42 26.94 -37.84
CA GLY A 30 31.99 26.06 -36.83
C GLY A 30 31.91 24.62 -37.31
N THR A 31 32.90 24.22 -38.09
CA THR A 31 33.04 22.92 -38.76
C THR A 31 33.49 21.84 -37.77
N GLY A 32 32.79 20.71 -37.73
CA GLY A 32 33.23 19.45 -37.11
C GLY A 32 32.03 18.60 -36.73
N GLY A 33 31.65 17.50 -37.39
CA GLY A 33 32.46 16.52 -38.10
C GLY A 33 32.58 15.27 -37.22
N GLY A 34 31.59 14.36 -37.25
CA GLY A 34 31.70 13.10 -36.52
C GLY A 34 30.43 12.25 -36.47
N ARG A 35 30.08 11.59 -37.57
CA ARG A 35 29.13 10.46 -37.59
C ARG A 35 29.76 9.26 -36.86
N ARG A 36 29.09 8.67 -35.86
CA ARG A 36 29.18 7.22 -35.58
C ARG A 36 27.83 6.68 -35.11
N ARG A 37 27.22 5.88 -35.99
CA ARG A 37 26.27 4.82 -35.64
C ARG A 37 27.06 3.69 -34.94
N ALA A 38 26.52 3.13 -33.87
CA ALA A 38 26.83 1.78 -33.38
C ALA A 38 25.64 1.34 -32.51
N VAL A 39 24.77 0.41 -32.90
CA VAL A 39 24.88 -1.05 -33.12
C VAL A 39 24.06 -1.75 -32.03
N VAL A 40 23.10 -2.53 -32.50
CA VAL A 40 22.27 -3.49 -31.78
C VAL A 40 23.15 -4.49 -31.02
N GLY A 41 22.87 -4.70 -29.74
CA GLY A 41 23.42 -5.78 -28.93
C GLY A 41 22.30 -6.56 -28.28
N GLY A 42 21.84 -7.62 -28.96
CA GLY A 42 21.00 -8.64 -28.35
C GLY A 42 21.83 -9.51 -27.42
N LEU A 43 21.26 -9.87 -26.27
CA LEU A 43 21.74 -11.01 -25.49
C LEU A 43 20.58 -11.98 -25.31
N ALA A 44 20.62 -13.06 -26.09
CA ALA A 44 19.93 -14.30 -25.78
C ALA A 44 20.66 -14.97 -24.61
N GLY A 45 19.92 -15.45 -23.62
CA GLY A 45 20.47 -16.08 -22.42
C GLY A 45 19.52 -17.07 -21.75
N ALA A 46 19.50 -18.27 -22.32
CA ALA A 46 19.21 -19.59 -21.72
C ALA A 46 18.03 -19.78 -20.74
N ILE A 47 17.06 -20.57 -21.22
CA ILE A 47 16.10 -21.36 -20.44
C ILE A 47 16.86 -22.40 -19.59
N VAL A 48 16.57 -22.46 -18.28
CA VAL A 48 16.82 -23.65 -17.45
C VAL A 48 15.47 -24.18 -16.99
N ILE A 49 15.03 -25.27 -17.63
CA ILE A 49 13.95 -26.13 -17.15
C ILE A 49 14.57 -27.05 -16.09
N GLY A 50 14.24 -26.79 -14.82
CA GLY A 50 14.56 -27.69 -13.71
C GLY A 50 13.34 -28.51 -13.33
N ALA A 51 13.33 -29.78 -13.73
CA ALA A 51 12.34 -30.76 -13.34
C ALA A 51 12.54 -31.25 -11.90
N GLY A 52 11.42 -31.47 -11.19
CA GLY A 52 11.23 -32.60 -10.29
C GLY A 52 11.87 -32.54 -8.91
N VAL A 53 11.02 -32.33 -7.88
CA VAL A 53 11.07 -33.15 -6.67
C VAL A 53 9.65 -33.51 -6.29
N ALA A 54 9.30 -34.79 -6.47
CA ALA A 54 8.17 -35.41 -5.79
C ALA A 54 8.62 -35.72 -4.36
N VAL A 55 7.95 -35.13 -3.36
CA VAL A 55 8.01 -35.64 -1.98
C VAL A 55 6.65 -36.20 -1.65
N GLY A 56 6.57 -37.53 -1.68
CA GLY A 56 5.49 -38.27 -1.05
C GLY A 56 5.66 -38.27 0.47
N LEU A 57 4.58 -37.97 1.18
CA LEU A 57 4.45 -38.34 2.59
C LEU A 57 3.15 -39.11 2.75
N LEU A 58 3.31 -40.43 2.83
CA LEU A 58 2.38 -41.34 3.50
C LEU A 58 2.49 -41.08 5.00
N VAL A 59 1.38 -40.73 5.66
CA VAL A 59 1.24 -40.96 7.09
C VAL A 59 0.03 -41.85 7.30
N SER A 60 0.35 -43.11 7.58
CA SER A 60 -0.53 -44.12 8.13
C SER A 60 -0.75 -43.85 9.62
N GLY A 61 -2.01 -43.95 10.06
CA GLY A 61 -2.45 -44.73 11.23
C GLY A 61 -1.98 -44.37 12.63
N GLY A 62 -2.93 -44.22 13.55
CA GLY A 62 -2.68 -44.36 14.98
C GLY A 62 -3.82 -43.83 15.85
N SER A 63 -4.74 -44.72 16.22
CA SER A 63 -5.85 -44.49 17.16
C SER A 63 -5.40 -44.53 18.63
N ASP A 64 -6.31 -44.04 19.49
CA ASP A 64 -6.48 -44.31 20.93
C ASP A 64 -5.55 -43.51 21.88
N HIS A 65 -5.99 -42.89 22.98
CA HIS A 65 -7.05 -43.24 23.92
C HIS A 65 -7.75 -42.01 24.51
N ALA A 66 -9.09 -42.05 24.58
CA ALA A 66 -9.88 -41.19 25.46
C ALA A 66 -9.87 -41.76 26.88
N THR A 67 -9.14 -41.14 27.79
CA THR A 67 -9.21 -41.47 29.22
C THR A 67 -10.40 -40.73 29.84
N THR A 68 -11.49 -41.47 30.00
CA THR A 68 -12.61 -41.12 30.87
C THR A 68 -12.18 -41.36 32.31
N VAL A 69 -12.17 -40.30 33.14
CA VAL A 69 -12.15 -40.45 34.60
C VAL A 69 -13.31 -39.65 35.17
N ARG A 70 -14.29 -40.39 35.69
CA ARG A 70 -15.28 -39.95 36.68
C ARG A 70 -15.15 -40.89 37.88
N PRO A 71 -14.99 -40.36 39.10
CA PRO A 71 -15.93 -40.67 40.18
C PRO A 71 -16.29 -39.38 40.97
N ALA A 72 -17.57 -39.03 41.17
CA ALA A 72 -18.50 -39.44 42.22
C ALA A 72 -18.44 -38.55 43.51
N PRO A 73 -19.58 -38.33 44.21
CA PRO A 73 -19.87 -37.10 44.95
C PRO A 73 -19.58 -37.17 46.45
N SER A 74 -19.37 -36.02 47.09
CA SER A 74 -19.47 -35.85 48.55
C SER A 74 -19.98 -34.46 48.92
N THR A 75 -20.76 -34.47 49.99
CA THR A 75 -21.79 -33.53 50.42
C THR A 75 -21.25 -32.38 51.29
N ALA A 76 -21.91 -31.21 51.14
CA ALA A 76 -22.19 -30.15 52.12
C ALA A 76 -21.11 -29.69 53.11
N GLY A 77 -20.71 -28.42 52.94
CA GLY A 77 -20.26 -27.54 54.02
C GLY A 77 -20.79 -26.13 53.77
N SER A 78 -21.89 -25.77 54.44
CA SER A 78 -22.38 -24.39 54.48
C SER A 78 -21.52 -23.56 55.42
N SER A 79 -20.94 -22.47 54.94
CA SER A 79 -20.66 -21.30 55.77
C SER A 79 -20.78 -20.02 54.96
N SER A 80 -21.51 -19.09 55.55
CA SER A 80 -22.00 -17.84 55.00
C SER A 80 -20.94 -16.75 54.95
N GLY A 81 -21.05 -15.84 53.98
CA GLY A 81 -20.92 -14.40 54.26
C GLY A 81 -19.67 -13.67 53.79
N ARG A 82 -19.81 -12.98 52.64
CA ARG A 82 -19.39 -11.59 52.33
C ARG A 82 -18.00 -11.12 52.82
N SER A 83 -17.11 -10.80 51.88
CA SER A 83 -16.93 -9.42 51.38
C SER A 83 -15.86 -9.38 50.29
N GLY A 84 -16.17 -8.64 49.23
CA GLY A 84 -15.36 -8.56 48.01
C GLY A 84 -13.99 -7.94 48.26
N GLY A 85 -12.96 -8.71 47.92
CA GLY A 85 -11.66 -8.18 47.50
C GLY A 85 -11.51 -8.52 46.03
N GLY A 86 -12.23 -7.81 45.17
CA GLY A 86 -11.99 -7.89 43.74
C GLY A 86 -10.57 -7.38 43.50
N THR A 87 -9.66 -8.28 43.20
CA THR A 87 -8.37 -7.92 42.63
C THR A 87 -8.68 -7.18 41.34
N VAL A 88 -8.66 -5.85 41.40
CA VAL A 88 -8.70 -4.99 40.23
C VAL A 88 -7.49 -5.41 39.42
N GLY A 89 -7.75 -6.21 38.37
CA GLY A 89 -6.77 -6.45 37.33
C GLY A 89 -6.29 -5.08 36.88
N SER A 90 -5.00 -4.83 37.10
CA SER A 90 -4.32 -3.63 36.64
C SER A 90 -4.73 -3.42 35.17
N PRO A 91 -5.30 -2.25 34.79
CA PRO A 91 -5.59 -2.01 33.39
C PRO A 91 -4.28 -2.20 32.63
N ALA A 92 -4.31 -3.07 31.62
CA ALA A 92 -3.23 -3.15 30.64
C ALA A 92 -2.87 -1.72 30.23
N PRO A 93 -1.58 -1.36 30.11
CA PRO A 93 -1.21 0.01 29.78
C PRO A 93 -1.95 0.41 28.51
N SER A 94 -2.92 1.31 28.67
CA SER A 94 -3.52 2.02 27.56
C SER A 94 -2.40 2.92 27.11
N VAL A 95 -1.60 2.46 26.13
CA VAL A 95 -0.58 3.27 25.50
C VAL A 95 -1.32 4.47 24.96
N THR A 96 -1.26 5.56 25.70
CA THR A 96 -1.95 6.79 25.35
C THR A 96 -1.17 7.33 24.16
N LEU A 97 -1.81 7.37 23.00
CA LEU A 97 -1.22 7.97 21.81
C LEU A 97 -0.88 9.42 22.14
N ASP A 98 0.27 9.88 21.66
CA ASP A 98 0.56 11.30 21.75
C ASP A 98 -0.38 12.10 20.82
N PRO A 99 -0.45 13.44 20.96
CA PRO A 99 -1.39 14.24 20.19
C PRO A 99 -1.22 14.15 18.67
N ALA A 100 -0.01 13.87 18.17
CA ALA A 100 0.24 13.76 16.73
C ALA A 100 -0.26 12.42 16.20
N ASP A 101 0.02 11.32 16.92
CA ASP A 101 -0.44 9.99 16.57
C ASP A 101 -1.97 9.86 16.72
N ALA A 102 -2.56 10.51 17.73
CA ALA A 102 -4.01 10.57 17.90
C ALA A 102 -4.72 11.31 16.75
N ARG A 103 -4.13 12.40 16.24
CA ARG A 103 -4.65 13.12 15.06
C ARG A 103 -4.53 12.29 13.79
N LEU A 104 -3.44 11.54 13.63
CA LEU A 104 -3.29 10.62 12.52
C LEU A 104 -4.38 9.54 12.58
N LEU A 105 -4.61 8.91 13.74
CA LEU A 105 -5.67 7.93 13.91
C LEU A 105 -7.05 8.51 13.57
N ALA A 106 -7.34 9.73 14.01
CA ALA A 106 -8.60 10.42 13.73
C ALA A 106 -8.81 10.79 12.25
N SER A 107 -7.74 10.83 11.44
CA SER A 107 -7.83 11.05 9.99
C SER A 107 -8.16 9.79 9.20
N LEU A 108 -8.08 8.61 9.82
CA LEU A 108 -8.40 7.33 9.19
C LEU A 108 -9.88 7.02 9.32
N ARG A 109 -10.45 6.31 8.33
CA ARG A 109 -11.84 5.87 8.40
C ARG A 109 -12.07 4.97 9.61
N PRO A 110 -13.15 5.21 10.38
CA PRO A 110 -13.63 4.22 11.33
C PRO A 110 -13.83 2.88 10.60
N PHE A 111 -13.41 1.79 11.22
CA PHE A 111 -13.47 0.40 10.70
C PHE A 111 -12.48 0.02 9.59
N ALA A 112 -11.78 0.97 8.95
CA ALA A 112 -10.70 0.61 8.01
C ALA A 112 -9.45 0.12 8.74
N VAL A 113 -9.28 0.49 10.01
CA VAL A 113 -8.16 0.07 10.87
C VAL A 113 -8.65 -0.30 12.26
N THR A 114 -7.96 -1.24 12.89
CA THR A 114 -8.13 -1.64 14.30
C THR A 114 -6.78 -1.78 14.97
N ASP A 115 -6.78 -1.93 16.30
CA ASP A 115 -5.58 -2.26 17.10
C ASP A 115 -4.38 -1.33 16.87
N CYS A 116 -4.64 -0.06 16.53
CA CYS A 116 -3.60 0.91 16.25
C CYS A 116 -2.76 1.21 17.49
N ARG A 117 -1.44 1.21 17.32
CA ARG A 117 -0.43 1.57 18.33
C ARG A 117 0.54 2.58 17.72
N ALA A 118 1.13 3.42 18.57
CA ALA A 118 2.23 4.28 18.16
C ALA A 118 3.38 3.44 17.59
N ALA A 119 4.01 3.94 16.54
CA ALA A 119 5.17 3.34 15.90
C ALA A 119 6.34 4.32 15.87
N SER A 120 7.55 3.81 15.62
CA SER A 120 8.72 4.66 15.41
C SER A 120 8.51 5.58 14.22
N ARG A 121 8.87 6.86 14.38
CA ARG A 121 8.84 7.87 13.33
C ARG A 121 10.10 7.79 12.49
N ASP A 122 10.28 6.63 11.85
CA ASP A 122 11.48 6.36 11.07
C ASP A 122 11.43 7.15 9.76
N GLY A 123 12.52 7.89 9.50
CA GLY A 123 12.69 8.67 8.28
C GLY A 123 12.43 10.17 8.44
N ASP A 124 13.19 10.95 7.69
CA ASP A 124 13.14 12.41 7.76
C ASP A 124 11.74 12.95 7.44
N GLY A 125 11.23 13.80 8.33
CA GLY A 125 9.98 14.51 8.13
C GLY A 125 8.70 13.70 8.41
N VAL A 126 8.80 12.51 9.02
CA VAL A 126 7.63 11.80 9.58
C VAL A 126 7.18 12.48 10.87
N ALA A 127 5.94 12.99 10.88
CA ALA A 127 5.36 13.74 11.99
C ALA A 127 4.54 12.86 12.95
N ALA A 128 3.96 11.77 12.46
CA ALA A 128 3.23 10.78 13.24
C ALA A 128 3.33 9.41 12.57
N ALA A 129 3.31 8.34 13.35
CA ALA A 129 3.43 6.98 12.84
C ALA A 129 2.60 6.00 13.68
N LEU A 130 1.85 5.14 13.00
CA LEU A 130 1.05 4.09 13.61
C LEU A 130 1.36 2.74 12.99
N THR A 131 1.23 1.70 13.80
CA THR A 131 1.05 0.32 13.34
C THR A 131 -0.36 -0.12 13.72
N CYS A 132 -1.14 -0.53 12.73
CA CYS A 132 -2.52 -0.98 12.89
C CYS A 132 -2.71 -2.39 12.31
N ALA A 133 -3.79 -3.06 12.68
CA ALA A 133 -4.36 -4.13 11.88
C ALA A 133 -5.34 -3.51 10.87
N PRO A 134 -5.38 -3.95 9.60
CA PRO A 134 -6.46 -3.56 8.71
C PRO A 134 -7.79 -4.13 9.21
N GLY A 135 -8.84 -3.31 9.17
CA GLY A 135 -10.20 -3.75 9.51
C GLY A 135 -10.92 -4.43 8.34
N VAL A 136 -12.18 -4.79 8.55
CA VAL A 136 -13.02 -5.60 7.63
C VAL A 136 -13.58 -4.83 6.43
N ALA A 137 -12.77 -3.98 5.79
CA ALA A 137 -13.24 -3.08 4.74
C ALA A 137 -13.40 -3.73 3.35
N THR A 138 -13.01 -4.99 3.17
CA THR A 138 -12.87 -5.63 1.85
C THR A 138 -13.28 -7.11 1.88
N GLU A 139 -13.65 -7.67 0.73
CA GLU A 139 -13.94 -9.10 0.58
C GLU A 139 -12.66 -9.93 0.52
N ALA A 140 -11.59 -9.36 -0.03
CA ALA A 140 -10.27 -10.00 -0.04
C ALA A 140 -9.65 -10.02 1.37
N PRO A 141 -8.94 -11.11 1.75
CA PRO A 141 -8.33 -11.20 3.08
C PRO A 141 -7.27 -10.10 3.28
N ALA A 142 -7.36 -9.43 4.41
CA ALA A 142 -6.43 -8.38 4.79
C ALA A 142 -5.03 -8.91 5.15
N PRO A 143 -3.97 -8.12 4.91
CA PRO A 143 -2.65 -8.43 5.43
C PRO A 143 -2.63 -8.31 6.96
N ALA A 144 -1.64 -8.93 7.60
CA ALA A 144 -1.59 -8.99 9.07
C ALA A 144 -1.37 -7.63 9.76
N ARG A 145 -0.76 -6.66 9.05
CA ARG A 145 -0.34 -5.38 9.63
C ARG A 145 -0.31 -4.28 8.58
N LEU A 146 -0.69 -3.08 9.00
CA LEU A 146 -0.59 -1.85 8.22
C LEU A 146 0.25 -0.82 8.98
N SER A 147 1.32 -0.34 8.35
CA SER A 147 2.04 0.84 8.83
C SER A 147 1.42 2.09 8.22
N VAL A 148 1.18 3.12 9.03
CA VAL A 148 0.60 4.40 8.60
C VAL A 148 1.54 5.52 9.02
N LEU A 149 1.94 6.36 8.07
CA LEU A 149 2.89 7.46 8.27
C LEU A 149 2.23 8.77 7.87
N ARG A 150 2.31 9.79 8.72
CA ARG A 150 1.97 11.17 8.37
C ARG A 150 3.25 11.95 8.16
N TYR A 151 3.38 12.58 7.00
CA TYR A 151 4.51 13.46 6.70
C TYR A 151 4.20 14.90 7.10
N ARG A 152 5.23 15.63 7.52
CA ARG A 152 5.14 17.05 7.91
C ARG A 152 4.73 17.93 6.73
N ASP A 153 5.23 17.61 5.54
CA ASP A 153 5.05 18.40 4.32
C ASP A 153 5.24 17.53 3.06
N ALA A 154 4.91 18.10 1.90
CA ALA A 154 5.02 17.42 0.61
C ALA A 154 6.48 17.15 0.16
N ALA A 155 7.47 17.86 0.73
CA ALA A 155 8.87 17.58 0.44
C ALA A 155 9.33 16.32 1.18
N ALA A 156 8.93 16.15 2.45
CA ALA A 156 9.18 14.96 3.25
C ALA A 156 8.56 13.71 2.60
N LEU A 157 7.29 13.76 2.19
CA LEU A 157 6.64 12.64 1.49
C LEU A 157 7.39 12.26 0.20
N ARG A 158 7.70 13.25 -0.65
CA ARG A 158 8.44 13.00 -1.90
C ARG A 158 9.84 12.47 -1.64
N GLY A 159 10.50 12.92 -0.58
CA GLY A 159 11.81 12.44 -0.14
C GLY A 159 11.78 10.96 0.27
N ASP A 160 10.77 10.54 1.05
CA ASP A 160 10.61 9.13 1.42
C ASP A 160 10.28 8.26 0.20
N VAL A 161 9.37 8.70 -0.68
CA VAL A 161 9.10 8.02 -1.95
C VAL A 161 10.38 7.86 -2.76
N ALA A 162 11.16 8.93 -2.96
CA ALA A 162 12.39 8.89 -3.75
C ALA A 162 13.43 7.94 -3.13
N ARG A 163 13.60 7.97 -1.80
CA ARG A 163 14.50 7.05 -1.09
C ARG A 163 14.09 5.60 -1.30
N ARG A 164 12.82 5.26 -1.07
CA ARG A 164 12.30 3.90 -1.26
C ARG A 164 12.42 3.46 -2.72
N SER A 165 12.09 4.33 -3.67
CA SER A 165 12.21 4.03 -5.10
C SER A 165 13.66 3.75 -5.51
N ALA A 166 14.65 4.44 -4.93
CA ALA A 166 16.06 4.21 -5.24
C ALA A 166 16.57 2.83 -4.80
N GLU A 167 15.88 2.16 -3.88
CA GLU A 167 16.20 0.81 -3.43
C GLU A 167 15.56 -0.28 -4.30
N LEU A 168 14.67 0.09 -5.23
CA LEU A 168 13.96 -0.85 -6.10
C LEU A 168 14.66 -1.00 -7.45
N THR A 169 14.75 -2.25 -7.91
CA THR A 169 15.07 -2.56 -9.30
C THR A 169 13.77 -2.88 -10.02
N ASP A 170 13.36 -2.00 -10.92
CA ASP A 170 12.15 -2.20 -11.72
C ASP A 170 12.23 -3.51 -12.53
N ALA A 171 11.18 -4.31 -12.42
CA ALA A 171 11.07 -5.63 -13.02
C ALA A 171 9.77 -5.79 -13.84
N GLY A 172 8.94 -4.75 -13.94
CA GLY A 172 7.69 -4.78 -14.68
C GLY A 172 6.57 -4.03 -13.97
N ASP A 173 5.45 -4.71 -13.72
CA ASP A 173 4.22 -4.08 -13.22
C ASP A 173 3.77 -4.68 -11.89
N CYS A 174 3.37 -3.81 -10.96
CA CYS A 174 2.81 -4.19 -9.66
C CYS A 174 1.58 -5.06 -9.83
N ALA A 175 0.72 -4.80 -10.83
CA ALA A 175 -0.47 -5.60 -11.09
C ALA A 175 -0.17 -7.09 -11.40
N ARG A 176 1.06 -7.39 -11.84
CA ARG A 176 1.56 -8.75 -12.10
C ARG A 176 2.37 -9.32 -10.93
N GLY A 177 2.38 -8.64 -9.77
CA GLY A 177 3.17 -9.03 -8.61
C GLY A 177 4.67 -8.82 -8.77
N GLN A 178 5.10 -7.94 -9.68
CA GLN A 178 6.51 -7.65 -9.95
C GLN A 178 6.91 -6.35 -9.28
N THR A 179 8.20 -6.18 -8.97
CA THR A 179 8.74 -4.92 -8.42
C THR A 179 8.55 -3.78 -9.42
N SER A 180 7.96 -2.67 -8.98
CA SER A 180 7.74 -1.48 -9.80
C SER A 180 7.44 -0.23 -8.96
N VAL A 181 7.48 0.93 -9.62
CA VAL A 181 7.09 2.23 -9.08
C VAL A 181 6.07 2.85 -10.02
N GLU A 182 4.84 3.00 -9.56
CA GLU A 182 3.70 3.41 -10.35
C GLU A 182 2.98 4.62 -9.74
N ARG A 183 2.11 5.24 -10.52
CA ARG A 183 1.13 6.20 -10.02
C ARG A 183 -0.22 5.52 -9.91
N TRP A 184 -0.93 5.80 -8.83
CA TRP A 184 -2.29 5.30 -8.63
C TRP A 184 -3.26 6.45 -8.42
N ALA A 185 -4.51 6.24 -8.81
CA ALA A 185 -5.61 7.15 -8.56
C ALA A 185 -6.93 6.37 -8.47
N HIS A 186 -7.70 6.64 -7.41
CA HIS A 186 -9.09 6.24 -7.28
C HIS A 186 -10.03 7.43 -7.57
N SER A 187 -9.62 8.65 -7.20
CA SER A 187 -10.32 9.89 -7.52
C SER A 187 -9.35 11.06 -7.68
N ALA A 188 -9.84 12.26 -8.03
CA ALA A 188 -9.00 13.45 -8.14
C ALA A 188 -8.26 13.80 -6.83
N ARG A 189 -8.82 13.45 -5.66
CA ARG A 189 -8.19 13.67 -4.34
C ARG A 189 -7.51 12.42 -3.80
N ARG A 190 -7.87 11.24 -4.29
CA ARG A 190 -7.31 9.95 -3.86
C ARG A 190 -6.37 9.43 -4.92
N ARG A 191 -5.13 9.91 -4.85
CA ARG A 191 -4.05 9.58 -5.78
C ARG A 191 -2.71 9.67 -5.07
N GLY A 192 -1.72 8.98 -5.63
CA GLY A 192 -0.36 9.05 -5.14
C GLY A 192 0.59 8.13 -5.88
N THR A 193 1.70 7.82 -5.24
CA THR A 193 2.67 6.85 -5.75
C THR A 193 2.38 5.50 -5.12
N PHE A 194 2.46 4.44 -5.91
CA PHE A 194 2.34 3.06 -5.48
C PHE A 194 3.65 2.35 -5.81
N LEU A 195 4.33 1.84 -4.79
CA LEU A 195 5.58 1.12 -4.90
C LEU A 195 5.30 -0.32 -4.50
N CYS A 196 5.83 -1.26 -5.25
CA CYS A 196 5.77 -2.67 -4.88
C CYS A 196 7.14 -3.32 -5.03
N SER A 197 7.43 -4.29 -4.18
CA SER A 197 8.69 -5.03 -4.16
C SER A 197 8.41 -6.52 -4.01
N ALA A 198 8.84 -7.29 -4.99
CA ALA A 198 8.78 -8.74 -4.99
C ALA A 198 10.12 -9.32 -4.51
N ALA A 199 10.07 -10.16 -3.48
CA ALA A 199 11.19 -10.95 -2.99
C ALA A 199 10.72 -12.39 -2.73
N ALA A 200 11.66 -13.31 -2.52
CA ALA A 200 11.33 -14.71 -2.24
C ALA A 200 10.44 -14.82 -0.98
N GLY A 201 9.20 -15.29 -1.16
CA GLY A 201 8.22 -15.47 -0.08
C GLY A 201 7.63 -14.17 0.50
N ARG A 202 7.83 -13.02 -0.17
CA ARG A 202 7.34 -11.72 0.32
C ARG A 202 7.02 -10.77 -0.84
N PHE A 203 5.82 -10.20 -0.82
CA PHE A 203 5.45 -9.07 -1.65
C PHE A 203 5.08 -7.90 -0.74
N ALA A 204 5.83 -6.80 -0.84
CA ALA A 204 5.63 -5.61 -0.04
C ALA A 204 5.08 -4.47 -0.91
N VAL A 205 4.17 -3.68 -0.37
CA VAL A 205 3.63 -2.50 -1.03
C VAL A 205 3.75 -1.29 -0.12
N PHE A 206 4.00 -0.14 -0.73
CA PHE A 206 3.95 1.16 -0.09
C PHE A 206 3.19 2.12 -1.00
N TRP A 207 2.20 2.83 -0.48
CA TRP A 207 1.46 3.80 -1.27
C TRP A 207 1.19 5.08 -0.50
N THR A 208 1.12 6.19 -1.22
CA THR A 208 0.85 7.51 -0.66
C THR A 208 -0.51 8.03 -1.05
N VAL A 209 -1.11 8.87 -0.21
CA VAL A 209 -2.21 9.77 -0.58
C VAL A 209 -1.65 11.19 -0.53
N ASP A 210 -1.34 11.75 -1.70
CA ASP A 210 -0.48 12.94 -1.80
C ASP A 210 -1.12 14.18 -1.17
N ASP A 211 -2.40 14.43 -1.43
CA ASP A 211 -3.13 15.58 -0.88
C ASP A 211 -3.23 15.50 0.67
N GLU A 212 -3.23 14.28 1.22
CA GLU A 212 -3.32 14.01 2.67
C GLU A 212 -1.95 13.81 3.33
N LEU A 213 -0.84 13.90 2.60
CA LEU A 213 0.52 13.61 3.08
C LEU A 213 0.59 12.37 3.99
N ILE A 214 -0.09 11.29 3.62
CA ILE A 214 -0.09 10.02 4.36
C ILE A 214 0.49 8.92 3.47
N GLY A 215 1.34 8.08 4.07
CA GLY A 215 1.89 6.88 3.47
C GLY A 215 1.40 5.64 4.21
N PHE A 216 1.20 4.56 3.47
CA PHE A 216 0.79 3.26 3.99
C PHE A 216 1.75 2.19 3.52
N ALA A 217 2.15 1.27 4.39
CA ALA A 217 3.00 0.14 4.03
C ALA A 217 2.47 -1.17 4.62
N THR A 218 2.53 -2.24 3.82
CA THR A 218 2.18 -3.58 4.26
C THR A 218 2.86 -4.62 3.37
N GLU A 219 2.75 -5.90 3.74
CA GLU A 219 3.31 -7.01 2.99
C GLU A 219 2.48 -8.29 3.18
N ASP A 220 2.61 -9.18 2.21
CA ASP A 220 1.98 -10.50 2.22
C ASP A 220 2.81 -11.46 1.35
N PRO A 221 2.91 -12.77 1.68
CA PRO A 221 3.58 -13.75 0.82
C PRO A 221 2.91 -13.97 -0.55
N ASP A 222 1.64 -13.61 -0.70
CA ASP A 222 0.82 -13.73 -1.91
C ASP A 222 0.50 -12.34 -2.47
N ALA A 223 1.18 -11.99 -3.58
CA ALA A 223 0.99 -10.72 -4.26
C ALA A 223 -0.45 -10.54 -4.79
N GLY A 224 -1.07 -11.62 -5.29
CA GLY A 224 -2.41 -11.57 -5.85
C GLY A 224 -3.45 -11.22 -4.78
N ARG A 225 -3.34 -11.88 -3.62
CA ARG A 225 -4.17 -11.59 -2.44
C ARG A 225 -4.00 -10.15 -1.99
N LEU A 226 -2.76 -9.69 -1.82
CA LEU A 226 -2.49 -8.34 -1.33
C LEU A 226 -3.00 -7.26 -2.27
N LEU A 227 -2.80 -7.44 -3.58
CA LEU A 227 -3.26 -6.47 -4.58
C LEU A 227 -4.79 -6.48 -4.73
N ALA A 228 -5.45 -7.64 -4.56
CA ALA A 228 -6.92 -7.71 -4.51
C ALA A 228 -7.47 -6.90 -3.33
N TRP A 229 -6.91 -7.11 -2.13
CA TRP A 229 -7.23 -6.33 -0.94
C TRP A 229 -6.99 -4.83 -1.14
N TRP A 230 -5.80 -4.44 -1.59
CA TRP A 230 -5.42 -3.03 -1.73
C TRP A 230 -6.36 -2.25 -2.68
N ARG A 231 -6.86 -2.90 -3.75
CA ARG A 231 -7.76 -2.26 -4.72
C ARG A 231 -9.11 -1.86 -4.14
N GLU A 232 -9.60 -2.59 -3.14
CA GLU A 232 -10.87 -2.33 -2.46
C GLU A 232 -10.68 -1.51 -1.18
N TYR A 233 -9.46 -1.50 -0.64
CA TYR A 233 -9.17 -0.92 0.66
C TYR A 233 -9.07 0.61 0.63
N ASP A 234 -9.98 1.26 1.37
CA ASP A 234 -10.00 2.72 1.51
C ASP A 234 -9.80 3.17 2.98
N PRO A 235 -8.57 3.58 3.37
CA PRO A 235 -8.26 3.95 4.76
C PRO A 235 -8.65 5.37 5.18
N ILE A 236 -9.11 6.25 4.27
CA ILE A 236 -9.35 7.69 4.55
C ILE A 236 -10.73 8.15 4.03
#